data_AF-A0A0F7UW70-F1
#
_entry.id   AF-A0A0F7UW70-F1
#
_cell.length_a   1.000
_cell.length_b   1.000
_cell.length_c   1.000
_cell.angle_alpha   90.00
_cell.angle_beta   90.00
_cell.angle_gamma   90.00
#
_symmetry.space_group_name_H-M   'P 1'
#
loop_
_entity.id
_entity.type
_entity.pdbx_description
1 polymer ?
#
loop_
_entity_poly.entity_id
_entity_poly.type
_entity_poly.pdbx_seq_one_letter_code
_entity_poly.pdbx_strand_id
1 'polypeptide(L)'
;MRQKRKIEKLLPPSTDEYSFQARASLMKEQEFREWADRERRIKELHDRRLELVRLAIKKRRELFRNMEEDVLERTRMRLSQKEAVQAIKTDAKRIKALRRMWQQRVALDSLINPQRWKAVSHSSKRASDMFAPRSMKGYIPGDPYASLQIDAPALQFIKRADTRTMLPGVDAALEATATRLRQEAALEQAERDRGNTQGLEAATAIFQLTGSQSHTVGDAGVPLKKYHIRNIRERPETPRVEEVLPEDEAVQVAAILLQRMLRGQTYQQRMFAGKQMRLDLINFLRASEQLNDAPVEDQQAQAIGETTEEAAEVLMASMQGQAIAETLDELAKELRKVEEERRIAVMVNLAERDRRMREAQESGTRQAEELLRAREDETFNRVMSLHHQTVDSYIEGILTASVEQAAKQQALVEAKLRAEQLSEVVDELEERYSNPTTIARELVTSFLLPHVQKQQLQRQLHLEQEKYSIAARYAIGESFQPLKTTFGPLFY
;
A
#
# COMPACT_ATOMS: atom_id res chain seq x y z
N MET A 1 28.21 31.35 42.47
CA MET A 1 28.40 31.28 43.94
C MET A 1 29.67 31.97 44.43
N ARG A 2 30.87 31.65 43.93
CA ARG A 2 32.12 32.35 44.36
C ARG A 2 32.12 33.85 44.08
N GLN A 3 31.61 34.29 42.92
CA GLN A 3 31.52 35.72 42.58
C GLN A 3 30.51 36.47 43.46
N LYS A 4 29.32 35.90 43.71
CA LYS A 4 28.32 36.47 44.64
C LYS A 4 28.92 36.75 46.02
N ARG A 5 29.61 35.78 46.60
CA ARG A 5 30.28 35.92 47.91
C ARG A 5 31.41 36.96 47.92
N LYS A 6 32.06 37.20 46.77
CA LYS A 6 33.06 38.27 46.63
C LYS A 6 32.39 39.63 46.55
N ILE A 7 31.26 39.74 45.84
CA ILE A 7 30.49 40.98 45.71
C ILE A 7 29.84 41.35 47.04
N GLU A 8 29.26 40.39 47.77
CA GLU A 8 28.69 40.59 49.11
C GLU A 8 29.72 41.14 50.12
N LYS A 9 31.00 40.76 49.97
CA LYS A 9 32.12 41.29 50.78
C LYS A 9 32.55 42.70 50.39
N LEU A 10 32.26 43.13 49.16
CA LEU A 10 32.60 44.45 48.63
C LEU A 10 31.48 45.48 48.83
N LEU A 11 30.32 45.08 49.37
CA LEU A 11 29.19 45.97 49.62
C LEU A 11 29.48 46.93 50.78
N PRO A 12 28.94 48.17 50.74
CA PRO A 12 29.05 49.12 51.85
C PRO A 12 28.47 48.58 53.17
N PRO A 13 29.01 48.99 54.32
CA PRO A 13 28.44 48.65 55.63
C PRO A 13 27.06 49.31 55.83
N SER A 14 26.21 48.71 56.68
CA SER A 14 24.81 49.14 56.91
C SER A 14 24.65 50.15 58.05
N THR A 15 25.71 50.86 58.41
CA THR A 15 25.75 51.75 59.58
C THR A 15 25.13 53.13 59.36
N ASP A 16 24.99 53.58 58.11
CA ASP A 16 24.47 54.92 57.76
C ASP A 16 23.36 54.83 56.69
N GLU A 17 22.42 55.77 56.68
CA GLU A 17 21.23 55.71 55.79
C GLU A 17 21.63 55.77 54.30
N TYR A 18 22.62 56.61 53.97
CA TYR A 18 23.15 56.73 52.60
C TYR A 18 23.86 55.46 52.14
N SER A 19 24.65 54.82 53.02
CA SER A 19 25.37 53.58 52.68
C SER A 19 24.42 52.40 52.55
N PHE A 20 23.34 52.37 53.33
CA PHE A 20 22.26 51.39 53.19
C PHE A 20 21.53 51.51 51.85
N GLN A 21 21.15 52.73 51.44
CA GLN A 21 20.50 52.97 50.14
C GLN A 21 21.41 52.57 48.96
N ALA A 22 22.70 52.91 49.02
CA ALA A 22 23.69 52.53 48.02
C ALA A 22 23.92 50.99 47.96
N ARG A 23 23.90 50.31 49.10
CA ARG A 23 23.95 48.84 49.15
C ARG A 23 22.71 48.21 48.52
N ALA A 24 21.53 48.76 48.81
CA ALA A 24 20.27 48.26 48.26
C ALA A 24 20.18 48.44 46.74
N SER A 25 20.67 49.56 46.19
CA SER A 25 20.72 49.77 44.74
C SER A 25 21.68 48.80 44.06
N LEU A 26 22.90 48.61 44.60
CA LEU A 26 23.88 47.68 44.05
C LEU A 26 23.41 46.21 44.10
N MET A 27 22.71 45.81 45.16
CA MET A 27 22.09 44.49 45.26
C MET A 27 21.00 44.29 44.20
N LYS A 28 20.12 45.28 44.02
CA LYS A 28 19.08 45.25 42.97
C LYS A 28 19.68 45.16 41.57
N GLU A 29 20.74 45.92 41.28
CA GLU A 29 21.44 45.84 40.00
C GLU A 29 22.09 44.48 39.76
N GLN A 30 22.72 43.91 40.80
CA GLN A 30 23.29 42.57 40.72
C GLN A 30 22.21 41.52 40.46
N GLU A 31 21.10 41.57 41.17
CA GLU A 31 19.95 40.70 40.92
C GLU A 31 19.52 40.84 39.46
N PHE A 32 19.34 42.06 38.96
CA PHE A 32 18.93 42.30 37.57
C PHE A 32 19.89 41.67 36.55
N ARG A 33 21.21 41.75 36.80
CA ARG A 33 22.22 41.09 35.96
C ARG A 33 22.10 39.56 36.01
N GLU A 34 21.88 38.99 37.19
CA GLU A 34 21.68 37.55 37.35
C GLU A 34 20.38 37.07 36.70
N TRP A 35 19.31 37.86 36.79
CA TRP A 35 18.06 37.63 36.08
C TRP A 35 18.29 37.69 34.57
N ALA A 36 19.04 38.67 34.06
CA ALA A 36 19.41 38.75 32.65
C ALA A 36 20.26 37.55 32.19
N ASP A 37 21.20 37.06 33.00
CA ASP A 37 21.99 35.88 32.70
C ASP A 37 21.15 34.60 32.64
N ARG A 38 20.21 34.44 33.59
CA ARG A 38 19.24 33.34 33.57
C ARG A 38 18.36 33.42 32.32
N GLU A 39 17.85 34.60 32.00
CA GLU A 39 17.01 34.84 30.84
C GLU A 39 17.75 34.51 29.53
N ARG A 40 19.03 34.92 29.41
CA ARG A 40 19.89 34.54 28.28
C ARG A 40 20.05 33.03 28.18
N ARG A 41 20.30 32.34 29.29
CA ARG A 41 20.47 30.89 29.30
C ARG A 41 19.18 30.15 28.95
N ILE A 42 18.04 30.68 29.40
CA ILE A 42 16.71 30.18 29.03
C ILE A 42 16.51 30.36 27.52
N LYS A 43 16.83 31.53 26.95
CA LYS A 43 16.75 31.76 25.50
C LYS A 43 17.63 30.80 24.72
N GLU A 44 18.89 30.61 25.10
CA GLU A 44 19.79 29.64 24.46
C GLU A 44 19.22 28.21 24.46
N LEU A 45 18.60 27.78 25.57
CA LEU A 45 17.93 26.48 25.64
C LEU A 45 16.71 26.41 24.72
N HIS A 46 15.92 27.48 24.66
CA HIS A 46 14.77 27.56 23.75
C HIS A 46 15.21 27.56 22.29
N ASP A 47 16.27 28.29 21.94
CA ASP A 47 16.82 28.33 20.59
C ASP A 47 17.32 26.95 20.15
N ARG A 48 18.06 26.23 21.01
CA ARG A 48 18.46 24.84 20.75
C ARG A 48 17.26 23.92 20.53
N ARG A 49 16.19 24.06 21.32
CA ARG A 49 14.95 23.30 21.13
C ARG A 49 14.27 23.66 19.80
N LEU A 50 14.22 24.94 19.45
CA LEU A 50 13.65 25.42 18.19
C LEU A 50 14.44 24.90 16.99
N GLU A 51 15.77 24.82 17.07
CA GLU A 51 16.60 24.21 16.03
C GLU A 51 16.26 22.74 15.80
N LEU A 52 16.10 21.95 16.87
CA LEU A 52 15.68 20.56 16.76
C LEU A 52 14.29 20.44 16.13
N VAL A 53 13.35 21.30 16.50
CA VAL A 53 12.00 21.33 15.90
C VAL A 53 12.07 21.71 14.42
N ARG A 54 12.87 22.72 14.05
CA ARG A 54 13.08 23.10 12.64
C ARG A 54 13.65 21.94 11.84
N LEU A 55 14.64 21.22 12.38
CA LEU A 55 15.21 20.03 11.74
C LEU A 55 14.17 18.92 11.57
N ALA A 56 13.35 18.67 12.59
CA ALA A 56 12.27 17.68 12.51
C ALA A 56 11.24 18.06 11.42
N ILE A 57 10.86 19.34 11.32
CA ILE A 57 9.96 19.84 10.27
C ILE A 57 10.60 19.69 8.89
N LYS A 58 11.89 20.01 8.73
CA LYS A 58 12.61 19.83 7.46
C LYS A 58 12.61 18.36 7.01
N LYS A 59 13.00 17.44 7.91
CA LYS A 59 12.98 15.99 7.64
C LYS A 59 11.58 15.52 7.25
N ARG A 60 10.55 15.94 7.98
CA ARG A 60 9.16 15.61 7.66
C ARG A 60 8.74 16.13 6.27
N ARG A 61 9.13 17.35 5.89
CA ARG A 61 8.86 17.91 4.56
C ARG A 61 9.62 17.21 3.44
N GLU A 62 10.85 16.76 3.69
CA GLU A 62 11.62 15.96 2.73
C GLU A 62 10.95 14.61 2.49
N LEU A 63 10.52 13.93 3.56
CA LEU A 63 9.76 12.68 3.42
C LEU A 63 8.48 12.88 2.62
N PHE A 64 7.70 13.93 2.89
CA PHE A 64 6.50 14.22 2.09
C PHE A 64 6.82 14.52 0.63
N ARG A 65 7.86 15.30 0.35
CA ARG A 65 8.29 15.57 -1.03
C ARG A 65 8.66 14.29 -1.78
N ASN A 66 9.42 13.40 -1.16
CA ASN A 66 9.77 12.12 -1.78
C ASN A 66 8.52 11.27 -2.06
N MET A 67 7.56 11.24 -1.13
CA MET A 67 6.30 10.54 -1.34
C MET A 67 5.46 11.16 -2.46
N GLU A 68 5.46 12.48 -2.59
CA GLU A 68 4.81 13.20 -3.69
C GLU A 68 5.49 12.88 -5.03
N GLU A 69 6.83 12.90 -5.07
CA GLU A 69 7.64 12.51 -6.23
C GLU A 69 7.33 11.07 -6.67
N ASP A 70 7.29 10.11 -5.74
CA ASP A 70 6.92 8.72 -6.03
C ASP A 70 5.52 8.60 -6.66
N VAL A 71 4.54 9.38 -6.17
CA VAL A 71 3.18 9.40 -6.72
C VAL A 71 3.18 10.02 -8.12
N LEU A 72 3.93 11.09 -8.34
CA LEU A 72 4.10 11.71 -9.66
C LEU A 72 4.78 10.75 -10.64
N GLU A 73 5.80 10.02 -10.22
CA GLU A 73 6.46 9.02 -11.06
C GLU A 73 5.52 7.87 -11.43
N ARG A 74 4.79 7.30 -10.46
CA ARG A 74 3.80 6.25 -10.73
C ARG A 74 2.72 6.71 -11.70
N THR A 75 2.22 7.93 -11.53
CA THR A 75 1.21 8.50 -12.43
C THR A 75 1.78 8.74 -13.82
N ARG A 76 3.00 9.26 -13.94
CA ARG A 76 3.72 9.43 -15.20
C ARG A 76 3.94 8.11 -15.92
N MET A 77 4.39 7.07 -15.22
CA MET A 77 4.59 5.74 -15.79
C MET A 77 3.28 5.15 -16.31
N ARG A 78 2.19 5.27 -15.54
CA ARG A 78 0.86 4.81 -15.97
C ARG A 78 0.36 5.54 -17.21
N LEU A 79 0.56 6.86 -17.29
CA LEU A 79 0.18 7.64 -18.48
C LEU A 79 1.02 7.25 -19.69
N SER A 80 2.34 7.12 -19.54
CA SER A 80 3.24 6.68 -20.60
C SER A 80 2.86 5.30 -21.16
N GLN A 81 2.52 4.35 -20.28
CA GLN A 81 2.03 3.03 -20.71
C GLN A 81 0.73 3.12 -21.53
N LYS A 82 -0.21 3.96 -21.10
CA LYS A 82 -1.46 4.19 -21.86
C LYS A 82 -1.18 4.81 -23.22
N GLU A 83 -0.29 5.79 -23.29
CA GLU A 83 0.13 6.42 -24.53
C GLU A 83 0.80 5.41 -25.48
N ALA A 84 1.70 4.57 -24.98
CA ALA A 84 2.35 3.52 -25.77
C ALA A 84 1.34 2.52 -26.35
N VAL A 85 0.36 2.08 -25.55
CA VAL A 85 -0.72 1.20 -26.03
C VAL A 85 -1.56 1.88 -27.11
N GLN A 86 -1.88 3.18 -26.95
CA GLN A 86 -2.61 3.92 -27.98
C GLN A 86 -1.77 4.09 -29.25
N ALA A 87 -0.47 4.37 -29.14
CA ALA A 87 0.44 4.45 -30.28
C ALA A 87 0.43 3.14 -31.09
N ILE A 88 0.54 1.99 -30.42
CA ILE A 88 0.47 0.67 -31.08
C ILE A 88 -0.88 0.49 -31.81
N LYS A 89 -2.00 0.88 -31.19
CA LYS A 89 -3.33 0.82 -31.84
C LYS A 89 -3.42 1.73 -33.05
N THR A 90 -2.87 2.94 -32.98
CA THR A 90 -2.83 3.87 -34.12
C THR A 90 -1.96 3.33 -35.25
N ASP A 91 -0.83 2.71 -34.94
CA ASP A 91 0.05 2.08 -35.92
C ASP A 91 -0.59 0.89 -36.60
N ALA A 92 -1.27 0.02 -35.84
CA ALA A 92 -2.02 -1.09 -36.41
C ALA A 92 -3.12 -0.61 -37.38
N LYS A 93 -3.82 0.48 -37.03
CA LYS A 93 -4.81 1.13 -37.91
C LYS A 93 -4.15 1.70 -39.17
N ARG A 94 -3.01 2.40 -39.02
CA ARG A 94 -2.22 2.96 -40.11
C ARG A 94 -1.76 1.86 -41.09
N ILE A 95 -1.19 0.76 -40.57
CA ILE A 95 -0.73 -0.38 -41.38
C ILE A 95 -1.91 -1.04 -42.11
N LYS A 96 -3.05 -1.22 -41.45
CA LYS A 96 -4.26 -1.78 -42.08
C LYS A 96 -4.79 -0.88 -43.20
N ALA A 97 -4.77 0.44 -42.99
CA ALA A 97 -5.16 1.42 -44.02
C ALA A 97 -4.19 1.38 -45.21
N LEU A 98 -2.88 1.42 -44.97
CA LEU A 98 -1.87 1.31 -46.03
C LEU A 98 -2.02 0.01 -46.84
N ARG A 99 -2.26 -1.12 -46.16
CA ARG A 99 -2.49 -2.42 -46.82
C ARG A 99 -3.74 -2.38 -47.70
N ARG A 100 -4.84 -1.78 -47.23
CA ARG A 100 -6.08 -1.61 -48.00
C ARG A 100 -5.88 -0.71 -49.21
N MET A 101 -5.20 0.43 -49.04
CA MET A 101 -4.89 1.33 -50.17
C MET A 101 -4.00 0.64 -51.21
N TRP A 102 -3.02 -0.15 -50.78
CA TRP A 102 -2.20 -0.94 -51.70
C TRP A 102 -3.03 -1.99 -52.45
N GLN A 103 -3.94 -2.71 -51.76
CA GLN A 103 -4.86 -3.65 -52.41
C GLN A 103 -5.79 -2.96 -53.40
N GLN A 104 -6.30 -1.76 -53.09
CA GLN A 104 -7.12 -0.96 -54.00
C GLN A 104 -6.33 -0.53 -55.24
N ARG A 105 -5.08 -0.09 -55.07
CA ARG A 105 -4.19 0.22 -56.19
C ARG A 105 -3.97 -0.99 -57.09
N VAL A 106 -3.64 -2.15 -56.52
CA VAL A 106 -3.46 -3.41 -57.28
C VAL A 106 -4.76 -3.82 -57.99
N ALA A 107 -5.91 -3.60 -57.38
CA ALA A 107 -7.21 -3.85 -58.01
C ALA A 107 -7.45 -2.93 -59.22
N LEU A 108 -7.17 -1.62 -59.09
CA LEU A 108 -7.25 -0.66 -60.19
C LEU A 108 -6.27 -1.01 -61.32
N ASP A 109 -5.01 -1.32 -60.99
CA ASP A 109 -4.00 -1.76 -61.98
C ASP A 109 -4.47 -3.02 -62.74
N SER A 110 -5.20 -3.91 -62.06
CA SER A 110 -5.75 -5.12 -62.67
C SER A 110 -6.96 -4.88 -63.58
N LEU A 111 -7.65 -3.74 -63.45
CA LEU A 111 -8.72 -3.31 -64.37
C LEU A 111 -8.13 -2.70 -65.64
N ILE A 112 -7.02 -1.96 -65.51
CA ILE A 112 -6.31 -1.33 -66.64
C ILE A 112 -5.60 -2.39 -67.49
N ASN A 113 -5.05 -3.43 -66.87
CA ASN A 113 -4.44 -4.58 -67.55
C ASN A 113 -5.25 -5.88 -67.28
N PRO A 114 -6.29 -6.17 -68.08
CA PRO A 114 -7.13 -7.34 -67.87
C PRO A 114 -6.31 -8.63 -68.04
N GLN A 115 -6.16 -9.33 -66.93
CA GLN A 115 -5.19 -10.40 -66.77
C GLN A 115 -5.56 -11.68 -67.53
N ARG A 116 -5.07 -11.81 -68.76
CA ARG A 116 -4.99 -13.10 -69.49
C ARG A 116 -4.07 -14.12 -68.79
N TRP A 117 -3.21 -13.65 -67.87
CA TRP A 117 -2.29 -14.47 -67.09
C TRP A 117 -2.85 -14.98 -65.74
N LYS A 118 -4.07 -14.61 -65.30
CA LYS A 118 -4.63 -15.03 -64.00
C LYS A 118 -4.69 -16.54 -63.86
N ALA A 119 -5.30 -17.24 -64.82
CA ALA A 119 -5.51 -18.68 -64.74
C ALA A 119 -4.18 -19.44 -64.64
N VAL A 120 -3.19 -19.06 -65.46
CA VAL A 120 -1.84 -19.64 -65.44
C VAL A 120 -1.07 -19.27 -64.17
N SER A 121 -1.23 -18.05 -63.64
CA SER A 121 -0.62 -17.66 -62.36
C SER A 121 -1.26 -18.39 -61.18
N HIS A 122 -2.58 -18.55 -61.18
CA HIS A 122 -3.31 -19.25 -60.13
C HIS A 122 -2.98 -20.74 -60.13
N SER A 123 -2.70 -21.36 -61.28
CA SER A 123 -2.26 -22.76 -61.35
C SER A 123 -0.82 -22.96 -60.88
N SER A 124 0.02 -21.93 -60.91
CA SER A 124 1.39 -22.01 -60.37
C SER A 124 1.48 -21.78 -58.85
N LYS A 125 0.53 -21.04 -58.26
CA LYS A 125 0.57 -20.65 -56.83
C LYS A 125 -0.35 -21.53 -56.00
N ARG A 126 0.20 -22.39 -55.13
CA ARG A 126 -0.61 -23.26 -54.25
C ARG A 126 -1.48 -22.51 -53.23
N ALA A 127 -1.13 -21.26 -52.91
CA ALA A 127 -1.95 -20.37 -52.08
C ALA A 127 -3.10 -19.67 -52.86
N SER A 128 -3.29 -20.00 -54.14
CA SER A 128 -4.39 -19.47 -54.94
C SER A 128 -5.73 -20.09 -54.54
N ASP A 129 -6.80 -19.41 -54.94
CA ASP A 129 -8.17 -19.83 -54.67
C ASP A 129 -8.53 -21.19 -55.28
N MET A 130 -7.87 -21.60 -56.37
CA MET A 130 -8.09 -22.90 -57.02
C MET A 130 -7.61 -24.07 -56.15
N PHE A 131 -6.66 -23.81 -55.27
CA PHE A 131 -5.93 -24.81 -54.52
C PHE A 131 -6.22 -24.76 -53.02
N ALA A 132 -6.51 -23.57 -52.50
CA ALA A 132 -6.86 -23.29 -51.12
C ALA A 132 -7.99 -22.25 -51.08
N PRO A 133 -9.23 -22.65 -51.43
CA PRO A 133 -10.37 -21.74 -51.42
C PRO A 133 -10.64 -21.25 -50.01
N ARG A 134 -10.94 -19.95 -49.88
CA ARG A 134 -11.30 -19.36 -48.59
C ARG A 134 -12.73 -19.75 -48.21
N SER A 135 -12.92 -20.23 -46.98
CA SER A 135 -14.23 -20.67 -46.43
C SER A 135 -15.36 -19.66 -46.62
N MET A 136 -15.06 -18.36 -46.59
CA MET A 136 -16.03 -17.29 -46.83
C MET A 136 -16.69 -17.32 -48.23
N LYS A 137 -16.10 -18.00 -49.22
CA LYS A 137 -16.69 -18.15 -50.56
C LYS A 137 -17.71 -19.29 -50.64
N GLY A 138 -17.95 -20.00 -49.53
CA GLY A 138 -18.87 -21.15 -49.48
C GLY A 138 -18.41 -22.37 -50.28
N TYR A 139 -17.25 -22.29 -50.94
CA TYR A 139 -16.69 -23.39 -51.71
C TYR A 139 -15.84 -24.26 -50.79
N ILE A 140 -16.49 -25.26 -50.20
CA ILE A 140 -15.80 -26.45 -49.72
C ILE A 140 -15.63 -27.31 -50.98
N PRO A 141 -14.42 -27.60 -51.45
CA PRO A 141 -14.25 -28.65 -52.45
C PRO A 141 -14.76 -29.94 -51.80
N GLY A 142 -16.02 -30.30 -52.05
CA GLY A 142 -16.40 -31.69 -51.93
C GLY A 142 -15.52 -32.43 -52.92
N ASP A 143 -14.87 -33.52 -52.49
CA ASP A 143 -14.12 -34.35 -53.43
C ASP A 143 -15.09 -34.70 -54.57
N PRO A 144 -14.89 -34.18 -55.80
CA PRO A 144 -15.77 -34.54 -56.92
C PRO A 144 -15.65 -36.04 -57.22
N TYR A 145 -14.61 -36.67 -56.69
CA TYR A 145 -14.35 -38.10 -56.72
C TYR A 145 -15.13 -38.89 -55.66
N ALA A 146 -15.65 -38.26 -54.60
CA ALA A 146 -16.44 -38.93 -53.58
C ALA A 146 -17.86 -39.25 -54.06
N SER A 147 -18.43 -38.44 -54.95
CA SER A 147 -19.73 -38.71 -55.60
C SER A 147 -19.62 -39.51 -56.90
N LEU A 148 -18.41 -39.63 -57.47
CA LEU A 148 -18.11 -40.57 -58.55
C LEU A 148 -17.81 -41.96 -57.94
N GLN A 149 -18.77 -42.51 -57.20
CA GLN A 149 -18.82 -43.95 -56.99
C GLN A 149 -19.17 -44.57 -58.35
N ILE A 150 -18.15 -44.86 -59.15
CA ILE A 150 -18.30 -45.74 -60.31
C ILE A 150 -18.55 -47.11 -59.72
N ASP A 151 -19.81 -47.41 -59.42
CA ASP A 151 -20.20 -48.76 -59.08
C ASP A 151 -19.78 -49.65 -60.24
N ALA A 152 -19.17 -50.78 -59.89
CA ALA A 152 -18.55 -51.68 -60.84
C ALA A 152 -19.48 -52.79 -61.39
N PRO A 153 -20.83 -52.73 -61.42
CA PRO A 153 -21.55 -53.82 -62.07
C PRO A 153 -21.30 -53.81 -63.59
N ALA A 154 -21.08 -52.65 -64.21
CA ALA A 154 -20.73 -52.58 -65.64
C ALA A 154 -19.35 -53.23 -65.93
N LEU A 155 -18.37 -53.05 -65.04
CA LEU A 155 -17.02 -53.63 -65.21
C LEU A 155 -16.97 -55.14 -64.91
N GLN A 156 -17.89 -55.67 -64.09
CA GLN A 156 -17.97 -57.10 -63.80
C GLN A 156 -18.58 -57.90 -64.97
N PHE A 157 -19.54 -57.34 -65.70
CA PHE A 157 -20.04 -57.94 -66.95
C PHE A 157 -19.02 -57.85 -68.09
N ILE A 158 -18.18 -56.82 -68.10
CA ILE A 158 -17.14 -56.59 -69.11
C ILE A 158 -15.95 -57.58 -69.00
N LYS A 159 -15.71 -58.20 -67.84
CA LYS A 159 -14.64 -59.21 -67.70
C LYS A 159 -14.93 -60.55 -68.39
N ARG A 160 -16.17 -60.80 -68.85
CA ARG A 160 -16.59 -62.11 -69.41
C ARG A 160 -16.86 -62.14 -70.91
N ALA A 161 -16.81 -61.00 -71.60
CA ALA A 161 -16.91 -60.95 -73.05
C ALA A 161 -15.94 -59.88 -73.58
N ASP A 162 -15.16 -60.25 -74.58
CA ASP A 162 -14.22 -59.37 -75.28
C ASP A 162 -14.84 -57.99 -75.54
N THR A 163 -14.36 -56.94 -74.85
CA THR A 163 -14.71 -55.54 -75.14
C THR A 163 -14.34 -55.11 -76.56
N ARG A 164 -13.64 -55.99 -77.29
CA ARG A 164 -13.28 -55.86 -78.69
C ARG A 164 -14.47 -56.04 -79.65
N THR A 165 -15.58 -56.64 -79.21
CA THR A 165 -16.74 -56.92 -80.09
C THR A 165 -17.97 -56.05 -79.84
N MET A 166 -18.00 -55.24 -78.78
CA MET A 166 -19.21 -54.48 -78.37
C MET A 166 -19.20 -52.98 -78.73
N LEU A 167 -18.12 -52.43 -79.29
CA LEU A 167 -18.03 -51.03 -79.75
C LEU A 167 -17.44 -50.94 -81.16
N PRO A 168 -18.15 -51.43 -82.20
CA PRO A 168 -17.70 -51.28 -83.58
C PRO A 168 -17.73 -49.79 -83.97
N GLY A 169 -16.56 -49.16 -84.07
CA GLY A 169 -16.40 -47.81 -84.59
C GLY A 169 -15.45 -46.90 -83.82
N VAL A 170 -15.22 -47.15 -82.53
CA VAL A 170 -14.28 -46.32 -81.74
C VAL A 170 -12.83 -46.66 -82.08
N ASP A 171 -12.52 -47.95 -82.27
CA ASP A 171 -11.20 -48.41 -82.71
C ASP A 171 -10.92 -47.97 -84.15
N ALA A 172 -11.91 -48.01 -85.05
CA ALA A 172 -11.77 -47.51 -86.40
C ALA A 172 -11.58 -45.98 -86.45
N ALA A 173 -12.23 -45.22 -85.57
CA ALA A 173 -12.04 -43.78 -85.45
C ALA A 173 -10.68 -43.42 -84.80
N LEU A 174 -10.22 -44.20 -83.83
CA LEU A 174 -8.89 -44.07 -83.22
C LEU A 174 -7.78 -44.44 -84.21
N GLU A 175 -7.96 -45.50 -85.00
CA GLU A 175 -7.04 -45.85 -86.07
C GLU A 175 -7.08 -44.83 -87.21
N ALA A 176 -8.25 -44.29 -87.57
CA ALA A 176 -8.38 -43.21 -88.57
C ALA A 176 -7.71 -41.91 -88.11
N THR A 177 -7.84 -41.55 -86.83
CA THR A 177 -7.16 -40.37 -86.26
C THR A 177 -5.66 -40.60 -86.08
N ALA A 178 -5.24 -41.80 -85.65
CA ALA A 178 -3.83 -42.15 -85.56
C ALA A 178 -3.16 -42.22 -86.95
N THR A 179 -3.84 -42.74 -87.97
CA THR A 179 -3.36 -42.72 -89.36
C THR A 179 -3.29 -41.30 -89.91
N ARG A 180 -4.29 -40.44 -89.62
CA ARG A 180 -4.24 -39.03 -89.98
C ARG A 180 -3.08 -38.28 -89.32
N LEU A 181 -2.85 -38.48 -88.03
CA LEU A 181 -1.71 -37.87 -87.32
C LEU A 181 -0.35 -38.41 -87.83
N ARG A 182 -0.27 -39.68 -88.19
CA ARG A 182 0.92 -40.25 -88.84
C ARG A 182 1.14 -39.68 -90.24
N GLN A 183 0.07 -39.47 -91.01
CA GLN A 183 0.15 -38.81 -92.32
C GLN A 183 0.55 -37.35 -92.19
N GLU A 184 0.01 -36.60 -91.22
CA GLU A 184 0.40 -35.23 -90.94
C GLU A 184 1.86 -35.15 -90.49
N ALA A 185 2.32 -36.05 -89.61
CA ALA A 185 3.73 -36.13 -89.22
C ALA A 185 4.65 -36.51 -90.39
N ALA A 186 4.22 -37.43 -91.26
CA ALA A 186 4.96 -37.81 -92.46
C ALA A 186 4.99 -36.69 -93.51
N LEU A 187 3.92 -35.90 -93.64
CA LEU A 187 3.87 -34.70 -94.48
C LEU A 187 4.78 -33.61 -93.92
N GLU A 188 4.78 -33.39 -92.61
CA GLU A 188 5.65 -32.41 -91.95
C GLU A 188 7.13 -32.82 -92.02
N GLN A 189 7.42 -34.13 -91.97
CA GLN A 189 8.75 -34.67 -92.27
C GLN A 189 9.10 -34.52 -93.76
N ALA A 190 8.19 -34.84 -94.66
CA ALA A 190 8.39 -34.67 -96.11
C ALA A 190 8.52 -33.18 -96.52
N GLU A 191 7.89 -32.24 -95.82
CA GLU A 191 8.08 -30.80 -96.02
C GLU A 191 9.45 -30.33 -95.52
N ARG A 192 9.91 -30.87 -94.38
CA ARG A 192 11.29 -30.66 -93.90
C ARG A 192 12.32 -31.26 -94.87
N ASP A 193 12.02 -32.43 -95.45
CA ASP A 193 12.89 -33.10 -96.43
C ASP A 193 12.85 -32.41 -97.81
N ARG A 194 11.69 -31.91 -98.26
CA ARG A 194 11.56 -31.08 -99.48
C ARG A 194 12.32 -29.76 -99.37
N GLY A 195 12.40 -29.19 -98.17
CA GLY A 195 13.27 -28.04 -97.90
C GLY A 195 14.74 -28.32 -98.21
N ASN A 196 15.17 -29.59 -98.11
CA ASN A 196 16.52 -30.02 -98.45
C ASN A 196 16.68 -30.50 -99.90
N THR A 197 15.64 -31.02 -100.57
CA THR A 197 15.74 -31.45 -101.97
C THR A 197 15.79 -30.30 -102.96
N GLN A 198 15.10 -29.18 -102.72
CA GLN A 198 15.23 -27.98 -103.58
C GLN A 198 16.64 -27.37 -103.53
N GLY A 199 17.26 -27.41 -102.34
CA GLY A 199 18.66 -26.98 -102.16
C GLY A 199 19.66 -27.95 -102.82
N LEU A 200 19.39 -29.26 -102.79
CA LEU A 200 20.21 -30.27 -103.46
C LEU A 200 20.04 -30.24 -104.99
N GLU A 201 18.84 -30.03 -105.50
CA GLU A 201 18.55 -29.87 -106.94
C GLU A 201 19.14 -28.55 -107.48
N ALA A 202 19.07 -27.47 -106.71
CA ALA A 202 19.77 -26.23 -107.04
C ALA A 202 21.30 -26.41 -106.98
N ALA A 203 21.82 -27.15 -106.00
CA ALA A 203 23.25 -27.44 -105.90
C ALA A 203 23.75 -28.39 -107.01
N THR A 204 22.96 -29.39 -107.43
CA THR A 204 23.31 -30.26 -108.57
C THR A 204 23.16 -29.54 -109.91
N ALA A 205 22.18 -28.66 -110.08
CA ALA A 205 22.06 -27.80 -111.26
C ALA A 205 23.24 -26.81 -111.35
N ILE A 206 23.64 -26.20 -110.22
CA ILE A 206 24.84 -25.34 -110.16
C ILE A 206 26.10 -26.17 -110.44
N PHE A 207 26.24 -27.37 -109.85
CA PHE A 207 27.40 -28.24 -110.07
C PHE A 207 27.51 -28.76 -111.52
N GLN A 208 26.38 -29.02 -112.18
CA GLN A 208 26.33 -29.36 -113.61
C GLN A 208 26.66 -28.16 -114.51
N LEU A 209 26.29 -26.94 -114.12
CA LEU A 209 26.63 -25.70 -114.83
C LEU A 209 28.08 -25.26 -114.61
N THR A 210 28.68 -25.57 -113.45
CA THR A 210 30.08 -25.21 -113.11
C THR A 210 31.08 -26.34 -113.35
N GLY A 211 30.62 -27.54 -113.72
CA GLY A 211 31.43 -28.74 -113.94
C GLY A 211 32.14 -28.79 -115.30
N SER A 212 32.12 -27.73 -116.09
CA SER A 212 32.79 -27.68 -117.39
C SER A 212 33.39 -26.29 -117.58
N GLN A 213 34.64 -26.15 -117.15
CA GLN A 213 35.69 -25.21 -117.57
C GLN A 213 36.40 -24.54 -116.39
N SER A 214 37.46 -25.20 -115.93
CA SER A 214 38.69 -24.51 -115.54
C SER A 214 39.64 -24.53 -116.74
N HIS A 215 39.97 -23.35 -117.30
CA HIS A 215 41.36 -22.90 -117.39
C HIS A 215 41.50 -21.43 -117.86
N THR A 216 42.38 -20.74 -117.11
CA THR A 216 43.23 -19.57 -117.45
C THR A 216 42.72 -18.12 -117.32
N VAL A 217 43.36 -17.44 -116.34
CA VAL A 217 43.98 -16.09 -116.37
C VAL A 217 43.08 -14.85 -116.38
N GLY A 218 43.39 -13.91 -115.47
CA GLY A 218 43.18 -12.48 -115.71
C GLY A 218 42.39 -11.76 -114.63
N ASP A 219 43.07 -10.84 -113.94
CA ASP A 219 42.61 -9.98 -112.87
C ASP A 219 41.55 -8.94 -113.34
N ALA A 220 40.39 -8.88 -112.68
CA ALA A 220 39.49 -7.72 -112.63
C ALA A 220 38.36 -7.99 -111.62
N GLY A 221 38.24 -7.11 -110.62
CA GLY A 221 37.41 -7.31 -109.44
C GLY A 221 35.88 -7.28 -109.66
N VAL A 222 35.21 -8.14 -108.89
CA VAL A 222 33.87 -7.90 -108.35
C VAL A 222 33.91 -8.29 -106.88
N PRO A 223 33.53 -7.40 -105.93
CA PRO A 223 33.66 -7.68 -104.51
C PRO A 223 32.50 -8.61 -104.07
N LEU A 224 32.73 -9.91 -104.15
CA LEU A 224 31.85 -10.88 -103.50
C LEU A 224 32.05 -10.75 -101.99
N LYS A 225 31.02 -10.20 -101.35
CA LYS A 225 30.86 -10.08 -99.90
C LYS A 225 31.39 -11.32 -99.20
N LYS A 226 32.36 -11.11 -98.31
CA LYS A 226 32.94 -12.12 -97.42
C LYS A 226 31.82 -12.84 -96.68
N TYR A 227 31.47 -14.05 -97.12
CA TYR A 227 30.88 -15.01 -96.21
C TYR A 227 32.02 -15.54 -95.34
N HIS A 228 31.92 -15.32 -94.03
CA HIS A 228 32.82 -15.94 -93.06
C HIS A 228 32.74 -17.46 -93.24
N ILE A 229 33.75 -18.03 -93.88
CA ILE A 229 34.03 -19.46 -93.83
C ILE A 229 34.27 -19.77 -92.36
N ARG A 230 33.29 -20.38 -91.71
CA ARG A 230 33.49 -20.92 -90.36
C ARG A 230 34.55 -22.02 -90.49
N ASN A 231 35.62 -21.90 -89.72
CA ASN A 231 36.71 -22.88 -89.66
C ASN A 231 36.13 -24.30 -89.56
N ILE A 232 36.49 -25.16 -90.50
CA ILE A 232 36.28 -26.60 -90.38
C ILE A 232 37.07 -27.04 -89.15
N ARG A 233 36.39 -27.49 -88.09
CA ARG A 233 37.04 -28.01 -86.90
C ARG A 233 37.64 -29.36 -87.25
N GLU A 234 38.96 -29.43 -87.38
CA GLU A 234 39.69 -30.69 -87.46
C GLU A 234 39.45 -31.50 -86.17
N ARG A 235 39.29 -32.83 -86.30
CA ARG A 235 39.18 -33.69 -85.12
C ARG A 235 40.46 -33.53 -84.29
N PRO A 236 40.35 -33.35 -82.96
CA PRO A 236 41.55 -33.36 -82.13
C PRO A 236 42.27 -34.70 -82.26
N GLU A 237 43.60 -34.68 -82.25
CA GLU A 237 44.40 -35.91 -82.25
C GLU A 237 43.96 -36.82 -81.08
N THR A 238 43.90 -38.13 -81.34
CA THR A 238 43.56 -39.11 -80.31
C THR A 238 44.48 -38.93 -79.11
N PRO A 239 43.93 -38.69 -77.89
CA PRO A 239 44.75 -38.40 -76.73
C PRO A 239 45.69 -39.57 -76.46
N ARG A 240 47.00 -39.33 -76.59
CA ARG A 240 48.03 -40.27 -76.16
C ARG A 240 48.22 -40.09 -74.65
N VAL A 241 48.18 -41.19 -73.92
CA VAL A 241 48.50 -41.19 -72.48
C VAL A 241 50.01 -40.95 -72.36
N GLU A 242 50.41 -39.95 -71.58
CA GLU A 242 51.82 -39.70 -71.29
C GLU A 242 52.42 -40.93 -70.61
N GLU A 243 53.58 -41.41 -71.08
CA GLU A 243 54.30 -42.51 -70.44
C GLU A 243 54.80 -42.01 -69.08
N VAL A 244 54.18 -42.53 -68.02
CA VAL A 244 54.47 -42.12 -66.65
C VAL A 244 55.60 -42.98 -66.10
N LEU A 245 56.48 -42.37 -65.29
CA LEU A 245 57.56 -43.09 -64.62
C LEU A 245 56.96 -44.16 -63.67
N PRO A 246 57.62 -45.33 -63.50
CA PRO A 246 57.05 -46.48 -62.76
C PRO A 246 56.70 -46.19 -61.28
N GLU A 247 57.27 -45.15 -60.67
CA GLU A 247 56.91 -44.72 -59.32
C GLU A 247 55.54 -44.03 -59.26
N ASP A 248 55.17 -43.27 -60.30
CA ASP A 248 53.89 -42.56 -60.39
C ASP A 248 52.75 -43.51 -60.80
N GLU A 249 53.05 -44.60 -61.49
CA GLU A 249 52.06 -45.65 -61.80
C GLU A 249 51.47 -46.27 -60.52
N ALA A 250 52.30 -46.52 -59.51
CA ALA A 250 51.83 -47.05 -58.22
C ALA A 250 50.88 -46.07 -57.50
N VAL A 251 51.17 -44.77 -57.58
CA VAL A 251 50.31 -43.71 -57.02
C VAL A 251 48.99 -43.62 -57.79
N GLN A 252 49.01 -43.74 -59.11
CA GLN A 252 47.80 -43.73 -59.94
C GLN A 252 46.93 -44.97 -59.69
N VAL A 253 47.53 -46.16 -59.56
CA VAL A 253 46.81 -47.39 -59.23
C VAL A 253 46.15 -47.28 -57.84
N ALA A 254 46.86 -46.74 -56.85
CA ALA A 254 46.30 -46.47 -55.53
C ALA A 254 45.15 -45.45 -55.60
N ALA A 255 45.29 -44.38 -56.39
CA ALA A 255 44.24 -43.40 -56.60
C ALA A 255 43.00 -43.98 -57.29
N ILE A 256 43.17 -44.85 -58.29
CA ILE A 256 42.07 -45.55 -58.97
C ILE A 256 41.36 -46.50 -57.99
N LEU A 257 42.10 -47.22 -57.14
CA LEU A 257 41.51 -48.08 -56.11
C LEU A 257 40.68 -47.25 -55.12
N LEU A 258 41.21 -46.12 -54.66
CA LEU A 258 40.50 -45.20 -53.78
C LEU A 258 39.23 -44.65 -54.45
N GLN A 259 39.32 -44.25 -55.72
CA GLN A 259 38.16 -43.82 -56.51
C GLN A 259 37.11 -44.92 -56.65
N ARG A 260 37.51 -46.18 -56.86
CA ARG A 260 36.58 -47.32 -56.92
C ARG A 260 35.91 -47.56 -55.57
N MET A 261 36.65 -47.49 -54.47
CA MET A 261 36.10 -47.63 -53.12
C MET A 261 35.10 -46.52 -52.79
N LEU A 262 35.43 -45.25 -53.10
CA LEU A 262 34.52 -44.13 -52.90
C LEU A 262 33.27 -44.24 -53.77
N ARG A 263 33.41 -44.63 -55.05
CA ARG A 263 32.25 -44.90 -55.91
C ARG A 263 31.38 -46.02 -55.32
N GLY A 264 31.97 -47.14 -54.90
CA GLY A 264 31.24 -48.24 -54.26
C GLY A 264 30.49 -47.82 -53.00
N GLN A 265 31.15 -47.07 -52.10
CA GLN A 265 30.53 -46.56 -50.87
C GLN A 265 29.38 -45.58 -51.16
N THR A 266 29.55 -44.66 -52.12
CA THR A 266 28.48 -43.72 -52.50
C THR A 266 27.26 -44.45 -53.08
N TYR A 267 27.46 -45.50 -53.89
CA TYR A 267 26.36 -46.33 -54.39
C TYR A 267 25.63 -47.07 -53.26
N GLN A 268 26.36 -47.65 -52.31
CA GLN A 268 25.77 -48.33 -51.16
C GLN A 268 24.99 -47.37 -50.25
N GLN A 269 25.54 -46.18 -49.97
CA GLN A 269 24.85 -45.15 -49.20
C GLN A 269 23.57 -44.67 -49.90
N ARG A 270 23.62 -44.49 -51.23
CA ARG A 270 22.44 -44.12 -52.03
C ARG A 270 21.37 -45.21 -52.00
N MET A 271 21.77 -46.48 -52.06
CA MET A 271 20.83 -47.61 -51.94
C MET A 271 20.20 -47.70 -50.55
N PHE A 272 21.02 -47.54 -49.50
CA PHE A 272 20.54 -47.58 -48.12
C PHE A 272 19.59 -46.41 -47.82
N ALA A 273 19.92 -45.19 -48.26
CA ALA A 273 19.02 -44.04 -48.14
C ALA A 273 17.71 -44.27 -48.91
N GLY A 274 17.77 -44.84 -50.12
CA GLY A 274 16.59 -45.19 -50.90
C GLY A 274 15.70 -46.23 -50.21
N LYS A 275 16.30 -47.23 -49.56
CA LYS A 275 15.59 -48.24 -48.75
C LYS A 275 14.95 -47.60 -47.52
N GLN A 276 15.67 -46.74 -46.79
CA GLN A 276 15.12 -46.04 -45.62
C GLN A 276 13.92 -45.16 -46.00
N MET A 277 14.02 -44.40 -47.09
CA MET A 277 12.91 -43.57 -47.58
C MET A 277 11.66 -44.37 -47.95
N ARG A 278 11.80 -45.66 -48.26
CA ARG A 278 10.69 -46.54 -48.68
C ARG A 278 10.35 -47.61 -47.65
N LEU A 279 10.94 -47.55 -46.46
CA LEU A 279 10.78 -48.56 -45.43
C LEU A 279 9.32 -48.65 -44.98
N ASP A 280 8.68 -47.50 -44.76
CA ASP A 280 7.26 -47.43 -44.38
C ASP A 280 6.35 -48.06 -45.43
N LEU A 281 6.63 -47.82 -46.72
CA LEU A 281 5.89 -48.44 -47.82
C LEU A 281 6.12 -49.96 -47.86
N ILE A 282 7.36 -50.42 -47.65
CA ILE A 282 7.67 -51.86 -47.61
C ILE A 282 6.93 -52.53 -46.44
N ASN A 283 6.91 -51.88 -45.26
CA ASN A 283 6.18 -52.39 -44.11
C ASN A 283 4.68 -52.39 -44.34
N PHE A 284 4.13 -51.34 -44.95
CA PHE A 284 2.72 -51.28 -45.32
C PHE A 284 2.35 -52.39 -46.31
N LEU A 285 3.17 -52.61 -47.34
CA LEU A 285 2.93 -53.69 -48.30
C LEU A 285 3.02 -55.07 -47.66
N ARG A 286 4.00 -55.31 -46.78
CA ARG A 286 4.09 -56.56 -46.01
C ARG A 286 2.91 -56.76 -45.07
N ALA A 287 2.47 -55.71 -44.38
CA ALA A 287 1.29 -55.77 -43.53
C ALA A 287 0.04 -56.06 -44.36
N SER A 288 -0.10 -55.46 -45.55
CA SER A 288 -1.21 -55.73 -46.46
C SER A 288 -1.21 -57.17 -47.01
N GLU A 289 -0.03 -57.72 -47.27
CA GLU A 289 0.14 -59.11 -47.70
C GLU A 289 -0.26 -60.07 -46.57
N GLN A 290 0.20 -59.81 -45.35
CA GLN A 290 -0.20 -60.57 -44.15
C GLN A 290 -1.71 -60.49 -43.87
N LEU A 291 -2.33 -59.33 -44.14
CA LEU A 291 -3.77 -59.16 -44.01
C LEU A 291 -4.52 -59.98 -45.06
N ASN A 292 -4.04 -60.02 -46.31
CA ASN A 292 -4.63 -60.81 -47.40
C ASN A 292 -4.54 -62.33 -47.17
N ASP A 293 -3.52 -62.79 -46.42
CA ASP A 293 -3.33 -64.22 -46.10
C ASP A 293 -4.23 -64.71 -44.95
N ALA A 294 -4.82 -63.81 -44.15
CA ALA A 294 -5.74 -64.15 -43.07
C ALA A 294 -7.14 -64.52 -43.61
N PRO A 295 -7.83 -65.53 -43.04
CA PRO A 295 -9.18 -65.89 -43.48
C PRO A 295 -10.18 -64.76 -43.21
N VAL A 296 -11.14 -64.58 -44.13
CA VAL A 296 -12.10 -63.47 -44.12
C VAL A 296 -12.93 -63.39 -42.83
N GLU A 297 -13.14 -64.51 -42.15
CA GLU A 297 -13.88 -64.58 -40.88
C GLU A 297 -13.10 -63.91 -39.73
N ASP A 298 -11.78 -64.11 -39.65
CA ASP A 298 -10.93 -63.50 -38.63
C ASP A 298 -10.77 -61.99 -38.86
N GLN A 299 -10.73 -61.56 -40.13
CA GLN A 299 -10.71 -60.13 -40.49
C GLN A 299 -11.99 -59.41 -40.07
N GLN A 300 -13.15 -60.05 -40.24
CA GLN A 300 -14.43 -59.50 -39.81
C GLN A 300 -14.53 -59.44 -38.28
N ALA A 301 -14.08 -60.48 -37.58
CA ALA A 301 -14.05 -60.50 -36.12
C ALA A 301 -13.12 -59.42 -35.54
N GLN A 302 -11.95 -59.19 -36.16
CA GLN A 302 -11.03 -58.12 -35.76
C GLN A 302 -11.60 -56.73 -36.03
N ALA A 303 -12.15 -56.49 -37.22
CA ALA A 303 -12.79 -55.21 -37.54
C ALA A 303 -14.00 -54.90 -36.63
N ILE A 304 -14.80 -55.91 -36.30
CA ILE A 304 -15.90 -55.75 -35.34
C ILE A 304 -15.34 -55.48 -33.93
N GLY A 305 -14.30 -56.20 -33.51
CA GLY A 305 -13.59 -55.94 -32.25
C GLY A 305 -13.09 -54.51 -32.15
N GLU A 306 -12.34 -54.04 -33.15
CA GLU A 306 -11.80 -52.68 -33.23
C GLU A 306 -12.91 -51.63 -33.16
N THR A 307 -14.00 -51.78 -33.93
CA THR A 307 -15.12 -50.82 -33.87
C THR A 307 -15.84 -50.81 -32.52
N THR A 308 -15.92 -51.95 -31.83
CA THR A 308 -16.52 -52.01 -30.48
C THR A 308 -15.61 -51.41 -29.42
N GLU A 309 -14.30 -51.58 -29.54
CA GLU A 309 -13.31 -50.97 -28.66
C GLU A 309 -13.26 -49.46 -28.85
N GLU A 310 -13.24 -48.99 -30.11
CA GLU A 310 -13.34 -47.56 -30.44
C GLU A 310 -14.64 -46.95 -29.90
N ALA A 311 -15.77 -47.64 -30.03
CA ALA A 311 -17.04 -47.19 -29.47
C ALA A 311 -16.99 -47.12 -27.94
N ALA A 312 -16.37 -48.10 -27.27
CA ALA A 312 -16.20 -48.11 -25.82
C ALA A 312 -15.28 -46.96 -25.36
N GLU A 313 -14.20 -46.68 -26.08
CA GLU A 313 -13.30 -45.56 -25.80
C GLU A 313 -14.02 -44.21 -25.95
N VAL A 314 -14.82 -44.03 -26.99
CA VAL A 314 -15.62 -42.81 -27.19
C VAL A 314 -16.63 -42.62 -26.06
N LEU A 315 -17.29 -43.69 -25.62
CA LEU A 315 -18.24 -43.61 -24.50
C LEU A 315 -17.52 -43.28 -23.18
N MET A 316 -16.38 -43.92 -22.91
CA MET A 316 -15.58 -43.64 -21.72
C MET A 316 -15.04 -42.20 -21.73
N ALA A 317 -14.56 -41.71 -22.87
CA ALA A 317 -14.14 -40.33 -23.04
C ALA A 317 -15.31 -39.35 -22.83
N SER A 318 -16.52 -39.71 -23.26
CA SER A 318 -17.70 -38.87 -23.05
C SER A 318 -18.09 -38.78 -21.56
N MET A 319 -18.08 -39.91 -20.84
CA MET A 319 -18.37 -39.95 -19.41
C MET A 319 -17.32 -39.21 -18.59
N GLN A 320 -16.04 -39.39 -18.92
CA GLN A 320 -14.94 -38.66 -18.29
C GLN A 320 -15.06 -37.16 -18.58
N GLY A 321 -15.38 -36.79 -19.82
CA GLY A 321 -15.62 -35.40 -20.20
C GLY A 321 -16.77 -34.76 -19.43
N GLN A 322 -17.87 -35.49 -19.23
CA GLN A 322 -19.00 -35.02 -18.44
C GLN A 322 -18.62 -34.82 -16.97
N ALA A 323 -17.97 -35.80 -16.34
CA ALA A 323 -17.52 -35.69 -14.95
C ALA A 323 -16.53 -34.51 -14.75
N ILE A 324 -15.61 -34.31 -15.70
CA ILE A 324 -14.68 -33.18 -15.69
C ILE A 324 -15.44 -31.86 -15.86
N ALA A 325 -16.42 -31.79 -16.74
CA ALA A 325 -17.22 -30.58 -16.94
C ALA A 325 -18.05 -30.22 -15.70
N GLU A 326 -18.69 -31.21 -15.07
CA GLU A 326 -19.47 -31.03 -13.85
C GLU A 326 -18.57 -30.56 -12.68
N THR A 327 -17.44 -31.23 -12.46
CA THR A 327 -16.48 -30.82 -11.40
C THR A 327 -15.90 -29.43 -11.65
N LEU A 328 -15.58 -29.08 -12.89
CA LEU A 328 -15.10 -27.73 -13.22
C LEU A 328 -16.18 -26.66 -13.03
N ASP A 329 -17.44 -26.96 -13.33
CA ASP A 329 -18.55 -26.02 -13.09
C ASP A 329 -18.82 -25.84 -11.58
N GLU A 330 -18.74 -26.93 -10.80
CA GLU A 330 -18.80 -26.85 -9.32
C GLU A 330 -17.66 -25.99 -8.77
N LEU A 331 -16.41 -26.25 -9.15
CA LEU A 331 -15.25 -25.46 -8.73
C LEU A 331 -15.38 -23.99 -9.17
N ALA A 332 -15.93 -23.73 -10.37
CA ALA A 332 -16.16 -22.36 -10.84
C ALA A 332 -17.26 -21.64 -10.06
N LYS A 333 -18.28 -22.35 -9.58
CA LYS A 333 -19.30 -21.81 -8.68
C LYS A 333 -18.73 -21.56 -7.28
N GLU A 334 -17.96 -22.48 -6.74
CA GLU A 334 -17.30 -22.31 -5.44
C GLU A 334 -16.29 -21.16 -5.43
N LEU A 335 -15.50 -21.02 -6.50
CA LEU A 335 -14.58 -19.89 -6.64
C LEU A 335 -15.35 -18.56 -6.62
N ARG A 336 -16.47 -18.47 -7.35
CA ARG A 336 -17.33 -17.27 -7.32
C ARG A 336 -17.90 -17.01 -5.93
N LYS A 337 -18.37 -18.05 -5.22
CA LYS A 337 -18.84 -17.91 -3.82
C LYS A 337 -17.74 -17.37 -2.92
N VAL A 338 -16.51 -17.90 -3.00
CA VAL A 338 -15.37 -17.42 -2.19
C VAL A 338 -15.00 -15.98 -2.53
N GLU A 339 -15.06 -15.57 -3.80
CA GLU A 339 -14.85 -14.18 -4.18
C GLU A 339 -15.93 -13.24 -3.60
N GLU A 340 -17.19 -13.65 -3.65
CA GLU A 340 -18.31 -12.91 -3.08
C GLU A 340 -18.21 -12.82 -1.56
N GLU A 341 -17.90 -13.92 -0.87
CA GLU A 341 -17.63 -13.95 0.57
C GLU A 341 -16.53 -12.98 0.96
N ARG A 342 -15.41 -12.94 0.21
CA ARG A 342 -14.33 -11.97 0.44
C ARG A 342 -14.79 -10.53 0.24
N ARG A 343 -15.60 -10.25 -0.79
CA ARG A 343 -16.18 -8.91 -1.01
C ARG A 343 -17.09 -8.50 0.14
N ILE A 344 -17.97 -9.40 0.59
CA ILE A 344 -18.87 -9.17 1.72
C ILE A 344 -18.07 -8.97 3.00
N ALA A 345 -17.04 -9.78 3.26
CA ALA A 345 -16.18 -9.61 4.43
C ALA A 345 -15.49 -8.25 4.47
N VAL A 346 -15.04 -7.72 3.33
CA VAL A 346 -14.49 -6.35 3.26
C VAL A 346 -15.54 -5.30 3.61
N MET A 347 -16.76 -5.43 3.07
CA MET A 347 -17.87 -4.53 3.38
C MET A 347 -18.26 -4.57 4.86
N VAL A 348 -18.34 -5.75 5.46
CA VAL A 348 -18.62 -5.95 6.89
C VAL A 348 -17.52 -5.32 7.74
N ASN A 349 -16.25 -5.56 7.42
CA ASN A 349 -15.12 -4.97 8.15
C ASN A 349 -15.12 -3.44 8.09
N LEU A 350 -15.51 -2.85 6.95
CA LEU A 350 -15.66 -1.40 6.83
C LEU A 350 -16.81 -0.90 7.72
N ALA A 351 -17.98 -1.55 7.64
CA ALA A 351 -19.14 -1.20 8.46
C ALA A 351 -18.86 -1.34 9.97
N GLU A 352 -18.11 -2.35 10.38
CA GLU A 352 -17.65 -2.51 11.76
C GLU A 352 -16.70 -1.40 12.19
N ARG A 353 -15.77 -0.98 11.34
CA ARG A 353 -14.89 0.16 11.63
C ARG A 353 -15.70 1.44 11.80
N ASP A 354 -16.66 1.70 10.91
CA ASP A 354 -17.54 2.87 11.01
C ASP A 354 -18.42 2.83 12.28
N ARG A 355 -18.89 1.64 12.66
CA ARG A 355 -19.60 1.44 13.93
C ARG A 355 -18.70 1.72 15.12
N ARG A 356 -17.50 1.14 15.18
CA ARG A 356 -16.53 1.37 16.26
C ARG A 356 -16.12 2.84 16.37
N MET A 357 -15.96 3.52 15.23
CA MET A 357 -15.67 4.97 15.20
C MET A 357 -16.81 5.79 15.79
N ARG A 358 -18.07 5.47 15.44
CA ARG A 358 -19.25 6.13 16.02
C ARG A 358 -19.39 5.83 17.51
N GLU A 359 -19.21 4.59 17.94
CA GLU A 359 -19.23 4.21 19.36
C GLU A 359 -18.10 4.89 20.15
N ALA A 360 -16.91 5.05 19.58
CA ALA A 360 -15.81 5.81 20.18
C ALA A 360 -16.11 7.31 20.28
N GLN A 361 -16.76 7.90 19.27
CA GLN A 361 -17.20 9.30 19.31
C GLN A 361 -18.29 9.51 20.35
N GLU A 362 -19.33 8.66 20.35
CA GLU A 362 -20.44 8.73 21.31
C GLU A 362 -19.97 8.46 22.74
N SER A 363 -19.07 7.50 22.96
CA SER A 363 -18.49 7.27 24.28
C SER A 363 -17.65 8.47 24.73
N GLY A 364 -16.90 9.11 23.83
CA GLY A 364 -16.19 10.35 24.12
C GLY A 364 -17.13 11.50 24.51
N THR A 365 -18.25 11.66 23.80
CA THR A 365 -19.26 12.68 24.15
C THR A 365 -19.95 12.35 25.47
N ARG A 366 -20.30 11.08 25.72
CA ARG A 366 -20.90 10.63 26.99
C ARG A 366 -19.98 10.85 28.18
N GLN A 367 -18.70 10.50 28.06
CA GLN A 367 -17.70 10.76 29.11
C GLN A 367 -17.55 12.26 29.39
N ALA A 368 -17.52 13.09 28.34
CA ALA A 368 -17.46 14.53 28.50
C ALA A 368 -18.71 15.09 29.19
N GLU A 369 -19.89 14.59 28.84
CA GLU A 369 -21.16 14.99 29.45
C GLU A 369 -21.27 14.51 30.90
N GLU A 370 -20.86 13.28 31.22
CA GLU A 370 -20.81 12.75 32.59
C GLU A 370 -19.86 13.57 33.47
N LEU A 371 -18.68 13.95 32.95
CA LEU A 371 -17.75 14.82 33.67
C LEU A 371 -18.35 16.22 33.90
N LEU A 372 -19.10 16.74 32.95
CA LEU A 372 -19.78 18.03 33.08
C LEU A 372 -20.88 17.95 34.14
N ARG A 373 -21.73 16.93 34.08
CA ARG A 373 -22.77 16.66 35.10
C ARG A 373 -22.18 16.48 36.49
N ALA A 374 -21.10 15.71 36.63
CA ALA A 374 -20.43 15.52 37.92
C ALA A 374 -19.87 16.84 38.49
N ARG A 375 -19.31 17.71 37.63
CA ARG A 375 -18.87 19.05 38.04
C ARG A 375 -20.06 19.91 38.44
N GLU A 376 -21.15 19.88 37.68
CA GLU A 376 -22.38 20.62 37.99
C GLU A 376 -22.97 20.16 39.33
N ASP A 377 -23.03 18.86 39.59
CA ASP A 377 -23.49 18.28 40.86
C ASP A 377 -22.61 18.73 42.04
N GLU A 378 -21.28 18.73 41.88
CA GLU A 378 -20.38 19.27 42.90
C GLU A 378 -20.64 20.76 43.16
N THR A 379 -20.82 21.55 42.10
CA THR A 379 -21.12 22.99 42.27
C THR A 379 -22.47 23.21 42.94
N PHE A 380 -23.48 22.43 42.58
CA PHE A 380 -24.81 22.47 43.20
C PHE A 380 -24.73 22.11 44.69
N ASN A 381 -24.04 21.02 45.03
CA ASN A 381 -23.87 20.60 46.42
C ASN A 381 -23.15 21.67 47.26
N ARG A 382 -22.12 22.33 46.69
CA ARG A 382 -21.43 23.44 47.38
C ARG A 382 -22.34 24.65 47.58
N VAL A 383 -23.07 25.07 46.54
CA VAL A 383 -24.02 26.19 46.62
C VAL A 383 -25.10 25.87 47.65
N MET A 384 -25.61 24.65 47.69
CA MET A 384 -26.64 24.25 48.63
C MET A 384 -26.12 24.17 50.07
N SER A 385 -24.88 23.69 50.26
CA SER A 385 -24.21 23.73 51.56
C SER A 385 -24.01 25.16 52.05
N LEU A 386 -23.58 26.08 51.17
CA LEU A 386 -23.45 27.50 51.49
C LEU A 386 -24.81 28.11 51.83
N HIS A 387 -25.87 27.81 51.06
CA HIS A 387 -27.21 28.28 51.37
C HIS A 387 -27.69 27.79 52.73
N HIS A 388 -27.50 26.50 53.04
CA HIS A 388 -27.86 25.97 54.34
C HIS A 388 -27.08 26.66 55.47
N GLN A 389 -25.76 26.83 55.32
CA GLN A 389 -24.93 27.56 56.29
C GLN A 389 -25.37 29.02 56.46
N THR A 390 -25.75 29.71 55.37
CA THR A 390 -26.25 31.09 55.47
C THR A 390 -27.60 31.16 56.16
N VAL A 391 -28.48 30.21 55.90
CA VAL A 391 -29.80 30.12 56.56
C VAL A 391 -29.60 29.80 58.05
N ASP A 392 -28.73 28.85 58.37
CA ASP A 392 -28.43 28.46 59.76
C ASP A 392 -27.82 29.62 60.54
N SER A 393 -26.82 30.31 59.97
CA SER A 393 -26.20 31.48 60.58
C SER A 393 -27.20 32.62 60.77
N TYR A 394 -28.12 32.82 59.81
CA TYR A 394 -29.17 33.84 59.93
C TYR A 394 -30.18 33.48 61.03
N ILE A 395 -30.63 32.23 61.08
CA ILE A 395 -31.56 31.75 62.12
C ILE A 395 -30.87 31.82 63.49
N GLU A 396 -29.61 31.41 63.60
CA GLU A 396 -28.82 31.52 64.82
C GLU A 396 -28.70 32.97 65.26
N GLY A 397 -28.45 33.90 64.33
CA GLY A 397 -28.45 35.34 64.62
C GLY A 397 -29.78 35.86 65.19
N ILE A 398 -30.91 35.44 64.63
CA ILE A 398 -32.24 35.81 65.15
C ILE A 398 -32.48 35.17 66.53
N LEU A 399 -32.17 33.88 66.67
CA LEU A 399 -32.38 33.14 67.91
C LEU A 399 -31.50 33.72 69.02
N THR A 400 -30.21 33.93 68.79
CA THR A 400 -29.30 34.55 69.76
C THR A 400 -29.76 35.95 70.15
N ALA A 401 -30.16 36.80 69.21
CA ALA A 401 -30.71 38.12 69.52
C ALA A 401 -31.98 38.03 70.39
N SER A 402 -32.89 37.10 70.08
CA SER A 402 -34.11 36.89 70.86
C SER A 402 -33.83 36.34 72.27
N VAL A 403 -32.88 35.41 72.38
CA VAL A 403 -32.44 34.82 73.66
C VAL A 403 -31.72 35.87 74.50
N GLU A 404 -30.85 36.69 73.91
CA GLU A 404 -30.22 37.81 74.60
C GLU A 404 -31.25 38.82 75.10
N GLN A 405 -32.27 39.15 74.31
CA GLN A 405 -33.31 40.08 74.72
C GLN A 405 -34.13 39.51 75.88
N ALA A 406 -34.52 38.23 75.81
CA ALA A 406 -35.21 37.54 76.89
C ALA A 406 -34.34 37.45 78.16
N ALA A 407 -33.05 37.10 78.01
CA ALA A 407 -32.09 37.03 79.11
C ALA A 407 -31.86 38.41 79.74
N LYS A 408 -31.76 39.48 78.95
CA LYS A 408 -31.68 40.87 79.45
C LYS A 408 -32.93 41.25 80.22
N GLN A 409 -34.12 40.91 79.71
CA GLN A 409 -35.38 41.16 80.42
C GLN A 409 -35.45 40.39 81.74
N GLN A 410 -35.09 39.11 81.74
CA GLN A 410 -35.06 38.29 82.95
C GLN A 410 -34.03 38.80 83.97
N ALA A 411 -32.82 39.16 83.52
CA ALA A 411 -31.79 39.75 84.37
C ALA A 411 -32.23 41.08 85.00
N LEU A 412 -32.98 41.91 84.26
CA LEU A 412 -33.58 43.13 84.80
C LEU A 412 -34.64 42.84 85.86
N VAL A 413 -35.50 41.84 85.64
CA VAL A 413 -36.51 41.42 86.63
C VAL A 413 -35.83 40.89 87.89
N GLU A 414 -34.83 40.01 87.76
CA GLU A 414 -34.08 39.49 88.90
C GLU A 414 -33.29 40.59 89.64
N ALA A 415 -32.68 41.53 88.91
CA ALA A 415 -31.99 42.66 89.50
C ALA A 415 -32.93 43.58 90.28
N LYS A 416 -34.16 43.82 89.77
CA LYS A 416 -35.19 44.57 90.49
C LYS A 416 -35.64 43.84 91.75
N LEU A 417 -35.95 42.55 91.66
CA LEU A 417 -36.32 41.76 92.84
C LEU A 417 -35.20 41.74 93.90
N ARG A 418 -33.93 41.60 93.49
CA ARG A 418 -32.80 41.71 94.42
C ARG A 418 -32.64 43.11 94.99
N ALA A 419 -32.87 44.16 94.19
CA ALA A 419 -32.83 45.54 94.66
C ALA A 419 -33.95 45.82 95.67
N GLU A 420 -35.15 45.29 95.46
CA GLU A 420 -36.29 45.36 96.40
C GLU A 420 -35.95 44.64 97.72
N GLN A 421 -35.39 43.43 97.66
CA GLN A 421 -34.91 42.71 98.85
C GLN A 421 -33.81 43.49 99.59
N LEU A 422 -32.87 44.09 98.86
CA LEU A 422 -31.83 44.93 99.45
C LEU A 422 -32.41 46.21 100.04
N SER A 423 -33.42 46.83 99.41
CA SER A 423 -34.09 47.99 99.98
C SER A 423 -34.83 47.63 101.26
N GLU A 424 -35.51 46.48 101.34
CA GLU A 424 -36.13 46.03 102.60
C GLU A 424 -35.09 45.85 103.71
N VAL A 425 -33.95 45.23 103.42
CA VAL A 425 -32.85 45.08 104.40
C VAL A 425 -32.26 46.43 104.79
N VAL A 426 -32.09 47.36 103.83
CA VAL A 426 -31.59 48.70 104.10
C VAL A 426 -32.60 49.48 104.94
N ASP A 427 -33.89 49.43 104.62
CA ASP A 427 -34.96 50.06 105.38
C ASP A 427 -35.04 49.48 106.80
N GLU A 428 -34.91 48.16 106.98
CA GLU A 428 -34.82 47.55 108.31
C GLU A 428 -33.59 48.04 109.11
N LEU A 429 -32.44 48.17 108.46
CA LEU A 429 -31.23 48.69 109.09
C LEU A 429 -31.38 50.18 109.42
N GLU A 430 -31.92 50.98 108.50
CA GLU A 430 -32.23 52.39 108.72
C GLU A 430 -33.22 52.56 109.85
N GLU A 431 -34.30 51.77 109.95
CA GLU A 431 -35.21 51.81 111.09
C GLU A 431 -34.50 51.46 112.41
N ARG A 432 -33.63 50.44 112.43
CA ARG A 432 -32.87 50.07 113.63
C ARG A 432 -31.93 51.18 114.11
N TYR A 433 -31.22 51.84 113.18
CA TYR A 433 -30.20 52.85 113.50
C TYR A 433 -30.72 54.30 113.53
N SER A 434 -31.80 54.63 112.82
CA SER A 434 -32.42 55.97 112.75
C SER A 434 -33.34 56.27 113.94
N ASN A 435 -33.69 55.24 114.73
CA ASN A 435 -34.42 55.41 115.98
C ASN A 435 -33.66 56.37 116.93
N PRO A 436 -34.24 57.53 117.30
CA PRO A 436 -33.55 58.54 118.10
C PRO A 436 -33.16 58.02 119.49
N THR A 437 -33.87 56.99 119.98
CA THR A 437 -33.55 56.28 121.23
C THR A 437 -32.29 55.44 121.11
N THR A 438 -32.05 54.80 119.97
CA THR A 438 -30.83 54.02 119.70
C THR A 438 -29.64 54.95 119.50
N ILE A 439 -29.81 56.05 118.74
CA ILE A 439 -28.80 57.09 118.57
C ILE A 439 -28.46 57.72 119.93
N ALA A 440 -29.46 58.07 120.74
CA ALA A 440 -29.24 58.57 122.10
C ALA A 440 -28.55 57.52 122.98
N ARG A 441 -28.93 56.23 122.89
CA ARG A 441 -28.26 55.14 123.62
C ARG A 441 -26.79 55.03 123.23
N GLU A 442 -26.47 55.03 121.93
CA GLU A 442 -25.09 54.97 121.44
C GLU A 442 -24.27 56.21 121.80
N LEU A 443 -24.88 57.40 121.75
CA LEU A 443 -24.26 58.64 122.23
C LEU A 443 -24.03 58.62 123.75
N VAL A 444 -25.00 58.13 124.52
CA VAL A 444 -24.89 58.00 125.99
C VAL A 444 -23.81 56.97 126.36
N THR A 445 -23.76 55.82 125.68
CA THR A 445 -22.75 54.79 125.95
C THR A 445 -21.35 55.21 125.50
N SER A 446 -21.23 55.90 124.36
CA SER A 446 -19.92 56.36 123.85
C SER A 446 -19.38 57.60 124.55
N PHE A 447 -20.24 58.56 124.95
CA PHE A 447 -19.78 59.83 125.52
C PHE A 447 -20.02 59.98 127.02
N LEU A 448 -21.21 59.65 127.55
CA LEU A 448 -21.56 59.94 128.95
C LEU A 448 -20.97 58.90 129.91
N LEU A 449 -21.06 57.61 129.59
CA LEU A 449 -20.58 56.55 130.48
C LEU A 449 -19.08 56.66 130.79
N PRO A 450 -18.19 56.85 129.79
CA PRO A 450 -16.76 57.02 130.05
C PRO A 450 -16.45 58.31 130.82
N HIS A 451 -17.21 59.38 130.59
CA HIS A 451 -17.01 60.64 131.29
C HIS A 451 -17.39 60.54 132.78
N VAL A 452 -18.52 59.90 133.09
CA VAL A 452 -18.95 59.65 134.48
C VAL A 452 -17.97 58.71 135.20
N GLN A 453 -17.51 57.64 134.54
CA GLN A 453 -16.50 56.74 135.10
C GLN A 453 -15.18 57.47 135.37
N LYS A 454 -14.73 58.34 134.44
CA LYS A 454 -13.54 59.18 134.64
C LYS A 454 -13.71 60.15 135.82
N GLN A 455 -14.87 60.79 135.97
CA GLN A 455 -15.14 61.68 137.11
C GLN A 455 -15.17 60.92 138.46
N GLN A 456 -15.77 59.72 138.49
CA GLN A 456 -15.77 58.89 139.71
C GLN A 456 -14.34 58.47 140.10
N LEU A 457 -13.53 58.03 139.13
CA LEU A 457 -12.11 57.71 139.35
C LEU A 457 -11.33 58.94 139.85
N GLN A 458 -11.55 60.12 139.26
CA GLN A 458 -10.92 61.36 139.73
C GLN A 458 -11.31 61.71 141.17
N ARG A 459 -12.57 61.55 141.55
CA ARG A 459 -13.02 61.77 142.95
C ARG A 459 -12.38 60.76 143.92
N GLN A 460 -12.30 59.49 143.54
CA GLN A 460 -11.65 58.47 144.36
C GLN A 460 -10.15 58.77 144.53
N LEU A 461 -9.46 59.12 143.45
CA LEU A 461 -8.06 59.53 143.51
C LEU A 461 -7.86 60.77 144.38
N HIS A 462 -8.76 61.76 144.30
CA HIS A 462 -8.68 62.95 145.15
C HIS A 462 -8.83 62.61 146.63
N LEU A 463 -9.77 61.73 147.00
CA LEU A 463 -9.93 61.29 148.39
C LEU A 463 -8.71 60.50 148.89
N GLU A 464 -8.13 59.63 148.07
CA GLU A 464 -6.88 58.94 148.43
C GLU A 464 -5.71 59.93 148.56
N GLN A 465 -5.59 60.90 147.64
CA GLN A 465 -4.59 61.97 147.73
C GLN A 465 -4.77 62.82 149.00
N GLU A 466 -6.00 63.12 149.41
CA GLU A 466 -6.26 63.81 150.67
C GLU A 466 -5.77 62.99 151.86
N LYS A 467 -6.05 61.68 151.91
CA LYS A 467 -5.50 60.79 152.96
C LYS A 467 -3.98 60.81 152.99
N TYR A 468 -3.32 60.68 151.83
CA TYR A 468 -1.87 60.76 151.73
C TYR A 468 -1.34 62.14 152.10
N SER A 469 -2.05 63.22 151.77
CA SER A 469 -1.68 64.60 152.11
C SER A 469 -1.79 64.85 153.62
N ILE A 470 -2.80 64.30 154.28
CA ILE A 470 -2.96 64.37 155.73
C ILE A 470 -1.84 63.57 156.41
N ALA A 471 -1.54 62.36 155.90
CA ALA A 471 -0.41 61.57 156.39
C ALA A 471 0.94 62.29 156.20
N ALA A 472 1.17 62.93 155.05
CA ALA A 472 2.37 63.74 154.80
C ALA A 472 2.47 64.95 155.73
N ARG A 473 1.36 65.65 155.99
CA ARG A 473 1.31 66.75 156.97
C ARG A 473 1.63 66.27 158.39
N TYR A 474 1.15 65.09 158.77
CA TYR A 474 1.45 64.48 160.07
C TYR A 474 2.95 64.12 160.18
N ALA A 475 3.52 63.50 159.14
CA ALA A 475 4.95 63.15 159.10
C ALA A 475 5.88 64.37 159.14
N ILE A 476 5.52 65.48 158.47
CA ILE A 476 6.28 66.73 158.55
C ILE A 476 6.21 67.33 159.97
N GLY A 477 5.05 67.24 160.64
CA GLY A 477 4.86 67.69 162.02
C GLY A 477 5.74 66.95 163.04
N GLU A 478 5.93 65.64 162.89
CA GLU A 478 6.83 64.85 163.76
C GLU A 478 8.33 65.15 163.53
N SER A 479 8.71 65.64 162.35
CA SER A 479 10.10 65.91 161.99
C SER A 479 10.68 67.24 162.50
N PHE A 480 9.88 68.09 163.15
CA PHE A 480 10.31 69.40 163.68
C PHE A 480 10.39 69.40 165.23
N GLN A 481 11.34 68.63 165.77
CA GLN A 481 11.89 68.82 167.13
C GLN A 481 13.36 69.23 167.04
N PRO A 482 13.77 70.40 167.58
CA PRO A 482 15.18 70.65 167.93
C PRO A 482 15.45 70.54 169.44
N LEU A 483 16.53 69.84 169.78
CA LEU A 483 17.09 69.58 171.11
C LEU A 483 18.08 70.68 171.57
N LYS A 484 17.94 71.08 172.85
CA LYS A 484 18.92 71.57 173.86
C LYS A 484 19.78 72.83 173.63
N THR A 485 19.78 73.74 174.62
CA THR A 485 20.99 74.22 175.35
C THR A 485 20.65 74.78 176.75
N THR A 486 21.62 74.71 177.64
CA THR A 486 21.66 75.05 179.08
C THR A 486 21.97 76.54 179.36
N PHE A 487 21.49 77.13 180.47
CA PHE A 487 22.23 77.92 181.50
C PHE A 487 21.32 78.74 182.45
N GLY A 488 21.59 78.68 183.77
CA GLY A 488 21.53 79.83 184.71
C GLY A 488 20.33 79.99 185.69
N PRO A 489 20.57 80.19 187.01
CA PRO A 489 19.57 80.62 188.00
C PRO A 489 19.61 82.15 188.28
N LEU A 490 18.52 82.69 188.86
CA LEU A 490 18.41 83.87 189.77
C LEU A 490 17.40 85.00 189.39
N PHE A 491 16.68 85.39 190.46
CA PHE A 491 16.00 86.65 190.83
C PHE A 491 14.53 86.96 190.47
N TYR A 492 13.80 87.21 191.58
CA TYR A 492 12.45 87.70 191.87
C TYR A 492 11.24 86.81 191.56
#